data_AF-A0A9E5FSR5-F1
#
_entry.id   AF-A0A9E5FSR5-F1
#
_cell.length_a   1.000
_cell.length_b   1.000
_cell.length_c   1.000
_cell.angle_alpha   90.00
_cell.angle_beta   90.00
_cell.angle_gamma   90.00
#
_symmetry.space_group_name_H-M   'P 1'
#
loop_
_entity.id
_entity.type
_entity.pdbx_description
1 polymer ?
#
loop_
_entity_poly.entity_id
_entity_poly.type
_entity_poly.pdbx_seq_one_letter_code
_entity_poly.pdbx_strand_id
1 'polypeptide(L)' 'MTYTTQFTVDELGFIQIALTKVLAAAARGELDLNLLAREELASRGIDTQGEWVGFDRARQIHKVGGAK' A
#
# COMPACT_ATOMS: atom_id res chain seq x y z
N MET A 1 -7.88 -17.80 -13.55
CA MET A 1 -8.68 -16.59 -13.25
C MET A 1 -7.89 -15.40 -13.77
N THR A 2 -8.43 -14.68 -14.76
CA THR A 2 -7.81 -13.49 -15.32
C THR A 2 -8.16 -12.33 -14.39
N TYR A 3 -7.21 -11.87 -13.59
CA TYR A 3 -7.41 -10.63 -12.86
C TYR A 3 -7.27 -9.49 -13.87
N THR A 4 -8.30 -8.66 -14.03
CA THR A 4 -8.22 -7.43 -14.84
C THR A 4 -7.44 -6.39 -14.04
N THR A 5 -6.13 -6.58 -13.93
CA THR A 5 -5.23 -5.64 -13.28
C THR A 5 -4.08 -5.36 -14.24
N GLN A 6 -3.56 -4.14 -14.19
CA GLN A 6 -2.33 -3.75 -14.90
C GLN A 6 -1.08 -4.44 -14.35
N PHE A 7 -1.18 -5.13 -13.21
CA PHE A 7 -0.09 -5.83 -12.54
C PHE A 7 0.00 -7.29 -12.98
N THR A 8 1.22 -7.77 -13.10
CA THR A 8 1.58 -9.16 -13.36
C THR A 8 1.38 -10.03 -12.10
N VAL A 9 1.37 -11.35 -12.32
CA VAL A 9 1.35 -12.32 -11.20
C VAL A 9 2.56 -12.14 -10.29
N ASP A 10 3.72 -11.79 -10.85
CA ASP A 10 4.95 -11.58 -10.08
C ASP A 10 4.86 -10.32 -9.21
N GLU A 11 4.30 -9.22 -9.74
CA GLU A 11 4.08 -7.98 -8.98
C GLU A 11 3.06 -8.16 -7.85
N LEU A 12 2.10 -9.08 -7.99
CA LEU A 12 1.12 -9.42 -6.95
C LEU A 12 1.50 -10.67 -6.12
N GLY A 13 2.64 -11.29 -6.40
CA GLY A 13 3.07 -12.54 -5.78
C GLY A 13 3.23 -12.44 -4.26
N PHE A 14 3.48 -11.23 -3.75
CA PHE A 14 3.59 -10.97 -2.30
C PHE A 14 2.32 -11.36 -1.52
N ILE A 15 1.14 -11.39 -2.16
CA ILE A 15 -0.11 -11.82 -1.52
C ILE A 15 -0.05 -13.29 -1.11
N GLN A 16 0.65 -14.14 -1.87
CA GLN A 16 0.72 -15.59 -1.58
C GLN A 16 1.50 -15.90 -0.30
N ILE A 17 2.45 -15.05 0.07
CA ILE A 17 3.28 -15.22 1.27
C ILE A 17 2.72 -14.46 2.48
N ALA A 18 1.61 -13.74 2.33
CA ALA A 18 0.95 -13.07 3.44
C ALA A 18 0.34 -14.11 4.41
N LEU A 19 0.39 -13.80 5.71
CA LEU A 19 -0.22 -14.67 6.73
C LEU A 19 -1.72 -14.82 6.49
N THR A 20 -2.26 -16.03 6.65
CA THR A 20 -3.69 -16.31 6.49
C THR A 20 -4.59 -15.34 7.27
N LYS A 21 -4.19 -14.97 8.49
CA LYS A 21 -4.95 -14.02 9.32
C LYS A 21 -5.04 -12.61 8.70
N VAL A 22 -4.01 -12.17 7.98
CA VAL A 22 -3.97 -10.87 7.30
C VAL A 22 -4.88 -10.91 6.06
N LEU A 23 -4.80 -11.99 5.26
CA LEU A 23 -5.69 -12.19 4.11
C LEU A 23 -7.16 -12.23 4.55
N ALA A 24 -7.45 -12.91 5.66
CA ALA A 24 -8.80 -12.98 6.19
C ALA A 24 -9.32 -11.62 6.68
N ALA A 25 -8.48 -10.82 7.36
CA ALA A 25 -8.85 -9.47 7.80
C ALA A 25 -9.09 -8.54 6.60
N ALA A 26 -8.23 -8.59 5.58
CA ALA A 26 -8.42 -7.83 4.34
C ALA A 26 -9.72 -8.21 3.62
N ALA A 27 -10.02 -9.51 3.51
CA ALA A 27 -11.25 -10.00 2.87
C ALA A 27 -12.53 -9.58 3.62
N ARG A 28 -12.46 -9.39 4.95
CA ARG A 28 -13.57 -8.87 5.77
C ARG A 28 -13.66 -7.34 5.78
N GLY A 29 -12.71 -6.63 5.18
CA GLY A 29 -12.64 -5.17 5.24
C GLY A 29 -12.18 -4.61 6.59
N GLU A 30 -11.59 -5.45 7.45
CA GLU A 30 -11.05 -5.05 8.76
C GLU A 30 -9.66 -4.40 8.66
N LEU A 31 -9.02 -4.50 7.48
CA LEU A 31 -7.71 -3.94 7.20
C LEU A 31 -7.79 -2.96 6.02
N ASP A 32 -7.50 -1.69 6.28
CA ASP A 32 -7.40 -0.67 5.22
C ASP A 32 -6.03 -0.76 4.52
N LEU A 33 -5.94 -1.62 3.51
CA LEU A 33 -4.73 -1.77 2.69
C LEU A 33 -4.35 -0.49 1.94
N ASN A 34 -5.31 0.40 1.65
CA ASN A 34 -5.02 1.67 1.00
C ASN A 34 -4.33 2.63 1.98
N LEU A 35 -4.72 2.63 3.25
CA LEU A 35 -4.01 3.39 4.29
C LEU A 35 -2.57 2.89 4.45
N LEU A 36 -2.37 1.57 4.57
CA LEU A 36 -1.03 0.98 4.69
C LEU A 36 -0.15 1.32 3.47
N ALA A 37 -0.69 1.25 2.25
CA ALA A 37 0.04 1.64 1.05
C ALA A 37 0.45 3.11 1.08
N ARG A 38 -0.43 4.02 1.53
CA ARG A 38 -0.12 5.45 1.68
C ARG A 38 0.95 5.72 2.74
N GLU A 39 0.93 5.00 3.86
CA GLU A 39 1.96 5.09 4.90
C GLU A 39 3.33 4.64 4.37
N GLU A 40 3.38 3.53 3.63
CA GLU A 40 4.59 3.03 2.96
C GLU A 40 5.11 4.00 1.88
N LEU A 41 4.23 4.57 1.05
CA LEU A 41 4.63 5.55 0.04
C LEU A 41 5.19 6.82 0.70
N ALA A 42 4.55 7.31 1.76
CA ALA A 42 5.04 8.46 2.51
C ALA A 42 6.37 8.21 3.20
N SER A 43 6.58 7.03 3.80
CA SER A 43 7.85 6.66 4.44
C SER A 43 8.99 6.55 3.42
N ARG A 44 8.67 6.25 2.16
CA ARG A 44 9.61 6.19 1.03
C ARG A 44 9.79 7.53 0.29
N GLY A 45 9.01 8.56 0.65
CA GLY A 45 9.06 9.85 -0.03
C GLY A 45 8.45 9.86 -1.42
N ILE A 46 7.50 8.95 -1.69
CA ILE A 46 6.86 8.72 -2.98
C ILE A 46 5.42 9.27 -2.96
N ASP A 47 4.95 9.87 -4.05
CA ASP A 47 3.57 10.34 -4.20
C ASP A 47 2.58 9.25 -4.67
N THR A 48 1.36 9.63 -5.04
CA THR A 48 0.34 8.68 -5.52
C THR A 48 0.57 8.16 -6.94
N GLN A 49 1.47 8.80 -7.70
CA GLN A 49 1.81 8.42 -9.06
C GLN A 49 3.08 7.56 -9.12
N GLY A 50 3.75 7.35 -7.98
CA GLY A 50 4.99 6.59 -7.91
C GLY A 50 6.25 7.45 -8.03
N GLU A 51 6.12 8.77 -8.02
CA GLU A 51 7.24 9.69 -8.19
C GLU A 51 7.88 10.08 -6.85
N TRP A 52 9.20 10.22 -6.83
CA TRP A 52 9.89 10.72 -5.65
C TRP A 52 9.67 12.23 -5.48
N VAL A 53 9.13 12.61 -4.31
CA VAL A 53 8.78 14.00 -3.97
C VAL A 53 9.41 14.46 -2.64
N GLY A 54 10.14 13.57 -1.96
CA GLY A 54 10.70 13.81 -0.63
C GLY A 54 9.71 13.53 0.51
N PHE A 55 10.24 13.21 1.70
CA PHE A 55 9.45 12.68 2.82
C PHE A 55 8.35 13.63 3.33
N ASP A 56 8.67 14.92 3.52
CA ASP A 56 7.68 15.89 4.02
C ASP A 56 6.52 16.07 3.06
N ARG A 57 6.83 16.15 1.76
CA ARG A 57 5.82 16.32 0.74
C ARG A 57 4.97 15.07 0.58
N ALA A 58 5.58 13.89 0.62
CA ALA A 58 4.86 12.63 0.54
C ALA A 58 3.89 12.46 1.71
N ARG A 59 4.31 12.81 2.95
CA ARG A 59 3.43 12.85 4.13
C ARG A 59 2.19 13.74 3.94
N GLN A 60 2.38 14.94 3.38
CA GLN A 60 1.27 15.86 3.08
C GLN A 60 0.31 15.29 2.02
N ILE A 61 0.84 14.73 0.93
CA ILE A 61 0.06 14.15 -0.17
C ILE A 61 -0.80 12.98 0.34
N HIS A 62 -0.19 12.08 1.11
CA HIS A 62 -0.83 10.89 1.64
C HIS A 62 -1.68 11.15 2.88
N LYS A 63 -1.64 12.39 3.40
CA LYS A 63 -2.30 12.83 4.63
C LYS A 63 -1.92 11.94 5.82
N VAL A 64 -0.66 11.55 5.86
CA VAL A 64 -0.08 10.73 6.93
C VAL A 64 0.93 11.58 7.69
N GLY A 65 0.67 11.76 8.97
CA GLY A 65 1.49 12.60 9.85
C GLY A 65 0.78 12.82 11.19
N GLY A 66 1.35 12.41 12.32
CA GLY A 66 2.51 11.55 12.53
C GLY A 66 2.31 10.81 13.84
N ALA A 67 2.54 9.50 13.85
CA ALA A 67 2.79 8.81 15.10
C ALA A 67 4.11 9.37 15.65
N LYS A 68 4.04 9.87 16.89
CA LYS A 68 5.22 10.13 17.72
C LYS A 68 6.10 8.89 17.81
#